data_AF-A0A2K4ZGQ0-F1
#
_entry.id   AF-A0A2K4ZGQ0-F1
#
_cell.length_a   1.000
_cell.length_b   1.000
_cell.length_c   1.000
_cell.angle_alpha   90.00
_cell.angle_beta   90.00
_cell.angle_gamma   90.00
#
_symmetry.space_group_name_H-M   'P 1'
#
loop_
_entity.id
_entity.type
_entity.pdbx_description
1 polymer ?
#
loop_
_entity_poly.entity_id
_entity_poly.type
_entity_poly.pdbx_seq_one_letter_code
_entity_poly.pdbx_strand_id
1 'polypeptide(L)'
;MEIKTMAGWHEFAENNSNGSWDKYCKPGDLVDEGVYDYFLDVLPPRSMERGYLQVGEPHSHQMNVATGKVQATYATFRRAEKGIWMYCGNCFAGMTWDADSASSSLEGFLKVTYRKEGSQRICRPRLVCKDGFSMSIQAGEDFQCTPREHRKDGDYTAVELGCLSSLEELLVPYAEDKDALLDTTYPYVPVELVKVVIETHGGIYG
;
A
#
# COMPACT_ATOMS: atom_id res chain seq x y z
N MET A 1 -10.42 -17.68 -5.22
CA MET A 1 -9.53 -17.27 -4.11
C MET A 1 -9.88 -18.14 -2.94
N GLU A 2 -8.87 -18.65 -2.24
CA GLU A 2 -9.06 -19.44 -1.03
C GLU A 2 -9.33 -18.48 0.16
N ILE A 3 -10.30 -18.83 1.01
CA ILE A 3 -10.58 -18.09 2.25
C ILE A 3 -9.81 -18.77 3.38
N LYS A 4 -8.94 -18.01 4.04
CA LYS A 4 -8.16 -18.47 5.19
C LYS A 4 -8.99 -18.45 6.48
N THR A 5 -8.71 -19.38 7.38
CA THR A 5 -9.50 -19.61 8.59
C THR A 5 -8.59 -19.85 9.79
N MET A 6 -9.14 -19.73 11.01
CA MET A 6 -8.41 -20.08 12.24
C MET A 6 -8.00 -21.56 12.27
N ALA A 7 -8.87 -22.46 11.79
CA ALA A 7 -8.55 -23.88 11.71
C ALA A 7 -7.37 -24.14 10.76
N GLY A 8 -7.35 -23.48 9.61
CA GLY A 8 -6.23 -23.59 8.67
C GLY A 8 -4.94 -23.00 9.23
N TRP A 9 -5.02 -21.93 10.03
CA TRP A 9 -3.84 -21.40 10.72
C TRP A 9 -3.31 -22.37 11.78
N HIS A 10 -4.17 -22.98 12.60
CA HIS A 10 -3.75 -23.97 13.59
C HIS A 10 -3.06 -25.17 12.95
N GLU A 11 -3.65 -25.73 11.88
CA GLU A 11 -3.03 -26.82 11.13
C GLU A 11 -1.67 -26.42 10.53
N PHE A 12 -1.58 -25.21 9.97
CA PHE A 12 -0.30 -24.68 9.50
C PHE A 12 0.71 -24.56 10.64
N ALA A 13 0.30 -24.07 11.80
CA ALA A 13 1.18 -23.83 12.93
C ALA A 13 1.68 -25.13 13.58
N GLU A 14 0.85 -26.17 13.64
CA GLU A 14 1.25 -27.49 14.15
C GLU A 14 2.29 -28.17 13.26
N ASN A 15 2.20 -27.95 11.94
CA ASN A 15 3.07 -28.58 10.96
C ASN A 15 4.35 -27.78 10.64
N ASN A 16 4.53 -26.59 11.21
CA ASN A 16 5.67 -25.72 10.92
C ASN A 16 6.30 -25.18 12.21
N SER A 17 7.62 -25.34 12.35
CA SER A 17 8.38 -24.82 13.51
C SER A 17 8.30 -23.29 13.70
N ASN A 18 7.84 -22.57 12.67
CA ASN A 18 7.53 -21.13 12.70
C ASN A 18 6.10 -20.89 12.20
N GLY A 19 5.12 -21.39 12.94
CA GLY A 19 3.68 -21.30 12.68
C GLY A 19 3.05 -19.91 12.81
N SER A 20 3.81 -18.83 12.62
CA SER A 20 3.30 -17.46 12.82
C SER A 20 2.21 -17.09 11.81
N TRP A 21 1.29 -16.21 12.25
CA TRP A 21 0.20 -15.69 11.41
C TRP A 21 0.71 -15.11 10.10
N ASP A 22 1.76 -14.28 10.13
CA ASP A 22 2.31 -13.63 8.93
C ASP A 22 2.90 -14.61 7.91
N LYS A 23 3.19 -15.86 8.31
CA LYS A 23 3.60 -16.92 7.37
C LYS A 23 2.39 -17.59 6.73
N TYR A 24 1.33 -17.78 7.50
CA TYR A 24 0.08 -18.36 7.04
C TYR A 24 -0.74 -17.42 6.15
N CYS A 25 -0.94 -16.16 6.57
CA CYS A 25 -1.79 -15.18 5.90
C CYS A 25 -0.96 -13.99 5.40
N LYS A 26 -1.01 -13.71 4.10
CA LYS A 26 -0.28 -12.63 3.45
C LYS A 26 -1.17 -11.42 3.20
N PRO A 27 -0.60 -10.21 3.14
CA PRO A 27 -1.35 -9.03 2.71
C PRO A 27 -2.07 -9.29 1.38
N GLY A 28 -3.37 -9.02 1.35
CA GLY A 28 -4.25 -9.28 0.20
C GLY A 28 -5.06 -10.58 0.29
N ASP A 29 -4.70 -11.51 1.19
CA ASP A 29 -5.47 -12.73 1.41
C ASP A 29 -6.82 -12.42 2.07
N LEU A 30 -7.82 -13.25 1.74
CA LEU A 30 -9.15 -13.17 2.33
C LEU A 30 -9.25 -14.13 3.50
N VAL A 31 -9.91 -13.68 4.56
CA VAL A 31 -10.15 -14.44 5.79
C VAL A 31 -11.65 -14.42 6.12
N ASP A 32 -12.09 -15.45 6.85
CA ASP A 32 -13.46 -15.52 7.34
C ASP A 32 -13.71 -14.62 8.57
N GLU A 33 -14.97 -14.55 8.97
CA GLU A 33 -15.40 -13.79 10.16
C GLU A 33 -14.78 -14.35 11.45
N GLY A 34 -14.49 -15.66 11.51
CA GLY A 34 -13.86 -16.28 12.68
C GLY A 34 -12.43 -15.78 12.94
N VAL A 35 -11.65 -15.54 11.88
CA VAL A 35 -10.35 -14.86 12.01
C VAL A 35 -10.52 -13.43 12.52
N TYR A 36 -11.48 -12.68 11.98
CA TYR A 36 -11.76 -11.31 12.41
C TYR A 36 -12.12 -11.25 13.89
N ASP A 37 -13.04 -12.10 14.34
CA ASP A 37 -13.51 -12.16 15.73
C ASP A 37 -12.35 -12.51 16.68
N TYR A 38 -11.53 -13.50 16.30
CA TYR A 38 -10.34 -13.86 17.07
C TYR A 38 -9.42 -12.64 17.29
N PHE A 39 -9.06 -11.93 16.22
CA PHE A 39 -8.14 -10.79 16.32
C PHE A 39 -8.74 -9.57 17.02
N LEU A 40 -10.07 -9.41 16.97
CA LEU A 40 -10.79 -8.38 17.73
C LEU A 40 -10.74 -8.65 19.24
N ASP A 41 -10.79 -9.93 19.64
CA ASP A 41 -10.89 -10.34 21.05
C ASP A 41 -9.52 -10.48 21.75
N VAL A 42 -8.40 -10.37 21.04
CA VAL A 42 -7.04 -10.47 21.64
C VAL A 42 -6.76 -9.30 22.59
N LEU A 43 -6.99 -8.06 22.16
CA LEU A 43 -6.79 -6.82 22.91
C LEU A 43 -7.74 -5.73 22.40
N PRO A 44 -8.09 -4.71 23.22
CA PRO A 44 -8.84 -3.56 22.74
C PRO A 44 -8.22 -3.00 21.46
N PRO A 45 -9.01 -2.82 20.38
CA PRO A 45 -8.46 -2.49 19.08
C PRO A 45 -7.77 -1.13 19.12
N ARG A 46 -6.66 -1.01 18.39
CA ARG A 46 -5.97 0.27 18.21
C ARG A 46 -6.86 1.27 17.47
N SER A 47 -7.63 0.77 16.50
CA SER A 47 -8.63 1.51 15.76
C SER A 47 -9.69 0.54 15.24
N MET A 48 -10.95 0.94 15.30
CA MET A 48 -12.08 0.13 14.82
C MET A 48 -13.17 1.04 14.27
N GLU A 49 -13.53 0.82 13.00
CA GLU A 49 -14.60 1.54 12.32
C GLU A 49 -15.41 0.56 11.45
N ARG A 50 -16.46 1.06 10.79
CA ARG A 50 -17.32 0.20 9.96
C ARG A 50 -16.52 -0.39 8.78
N GLY A 51 -16.13 -1.65 8.91
CA GLY A 51 -15.38 -2.37 7.89
C GLY A 51 -13.85 -2.20 7.99
N TYR A 52 -13.35 -1.79 9.16
CA TYR A 52 -11.93 -1.62 9.43
C TYR A 52 -11.58 -2.04 10.86
N LEU A 53 -10.50 -2.81 11.01
CA LEU A 53 -9.95 -3.22 12.30
C LEU A 53 -8.43 -3.09 12.28
N GLN A 54 -7.87 -2.44 13.29
CA GLN A 54 -6.47 -2.57 13.69
C GLN A 54 -6.39 -3.21 15.05
N VAL A 55 -5.69 -4.33 15.12
CA VAL A 55 -5.46 -5.09 16.35
C VAL A 55 -4.71 -4.21 17.36
N GLY A 56 -5.01 -4.36 18.64
CA GLY A 56 -4.47 -3.51 19.70
C GLY A 56 -2.95 -3.62 19.89
N GLU A 57 -2.40 -4.82 19.70
CA GLU A 57 -0.97 -5.06 19.89
C GLU A 57 -0.15 -4.55 18.69
N PRO A 58 0.88 -3.73 18.92
CA PRO A 58 1.87 -3.43 17.89
C PRO A 58 2.59 -4.70 17.44
N HIS A 59 2.63 -4.93 16.13
CA HIS A 59 3.46 -5.98 15.53
C HIS A 59 4.95 -5.61 15.58
N SER A 60 5.30 -4.38 15.18
CA SER A 60 6.68 -3.87 15.17
C SER A 60 6.71 -2.34 15.20
N HIS A 61 7.90 -1.76 15.09
CA HIS A 61 8.12 -0.33 14.86
C HIS A 61 9.00 -0.15 13.62
N GLN A 62 8.54 0.67 12.69
CA GLN A 62 9.22 0.90 11.40
C GLN A 62 9.25 2.38 11.07
N MET A 63 10.18 2.80 10.21
CA MET A 63 10.19 4.17 9.70
C MET A 63 8.99 4.37 8.77
N ASN A 64 8.06 5.24 9.13
CA ASN A 64 6.98 5.62 8.25
C ASN A 64 7.46 6.70 7.28
N VAL A 65 7.64 6.32 6.02
CA VAL A 65 8.05 7.23 4.94
C VAL A 65 7.15 8.45 4.78
N ALA A 66 5.85 8.32 5.08
CA ALA A 66 4.91 9.42 4.94
C ALA A 66 5.09 10.48 6.04
N THR A 67 5.66 10.13 7.19
CA THR A 67 5.81 11.03 8.33
C THR A 67 7.27 11.32 8.71
N GLY A 68 8.22 10.54 8.20
CA GLY A 68 9.63 10.60 8.57
C GLY A 68 9.91 10.17 10.02
N LYS A 69 8.99 9.42 10.65
CA LYS A 69 9.10 9.00 12.05
C LYS A 69 9.03 7.49 12.18
N VAL A 70 9.76 6.94 13.15
CA VAL A 70 9.56 5.57 13.59
C VAL A 70 8.20 5.47 14.28
N GLN A 71 7.33 4.60 13.76
CA GLN A 71 5.97 4.42 14.24
C GLN A 71 5.64 2.94 14.36
N ALA A 72 4.73 2.61 15.28
CA ALA A 72 4.23 1.25 15.44
C ALA A 72 3.39 0.81 14.24
N THR A 73 3.48 -0.49 13.92
CA THR A 73 2.66 -1.17 12.91
C THR A 73 1.73 -2.17 13.58
N TYR A 74 0.57 -2.44 12.98
CA TYR A 74 -0.52 -3.22 13.58
C TYR A 74 -1.14 -4.14 12.54
N ALA A 75 -1.44 -5.38 12.92
CA ALA A 75 -2.23 -6.28 12.09
C ALA A 75 -3.57 -5.59 11.75
N THR A 76 -3.86 -5.49 10.45
CA THR A 76 -4.95 -4.66 9.94
C THR A 76 -5.86 -5.48 9.03
N PHE A 77 -7.16 -5.29 9.17
CA PHE A 77 -8.19 -5.93 8.36
C PHE A 77 -9.14 -4.89 7.78
N ARG A 78 -9.56 -5.12 6.52
CA ARG A 78 -10.65 -4.34 5.90
C ARG A 78 -11.73 -5.26 5.38
N ARG A 79 -13.00 -4.87 5.52
CA ARG A 79 -14.12 -5.69 5.04
C ARG A 79 -14.10 -5.74 3.52
N ALA A 80 -14.06 -6.95 2.97
CA ALA A 80 -14.20 -7.18 1.54
C ALA A 80 -15.68 -7.32 1.19
N GLU A 81 -16.38 -8.21 1.89
CA GLU A 81 -17.81 -8.49 1.72
C GLU A 81 -18.42 -8.86 3.09
N LYS A 82 -19.72 -9.19 3.14
CA LYS A 82 -20.37 -9.58 4.39
C LYS A 82 -19.73 -10.88 4.91
N GLY A 83 -19.15 -10.84 6.11
CA GLY A 83 -18.48 -11.97 6.76
C GLY A 83 -17.10 -12.33 6.18
N ILE A 84 -16.59 -11.54 5.23
CA ILE A 84 -15.29 -11.77 4.59
C ILE A 84 -14.43 -10.52 4.71
N TRP A 85 -13.23 -10.71 5.23
CA TRP A 85 -12.27 -9.65 5.49
C TRP A 85 -11.00 -9.90 4.68
N MET A 86 -10.31 -8.82 4.31
CA MET A 86 -9.00 -8.90 3.70
C MET A 86 -7.95 -8.55 4.74
N TYR A 87 -6.94 -9.39 4.90
CA TYR A 87 -5.75 -9.05 5.69
C TYR A 87 -4.93 -8.01 4.92
N CYS A 88 -4.72 -6.85 5.54
CA CYS A 88 -3.94 -5.75 4.97
C CYS A 88 -2.46 -5.82 5.35
N GLY A 89 -2.06 -6.77 6.20
CA GLY A 89 -0.73 -6.86 6.79
C GLY A 89 -0.57 -6.02 8.06
N ASN A 90 0.68 -5.70 8.36
CA ASN A 90 1.09 -4.92 9.52
C ASN A 90 1.22 -3.46 9.12
N CYS A 91 0.12 -2.69 9.22
CA CYS A 91 0.04 -1.32 8.74
C CYS A 91 0.37 -0.31 9.84
N PHE A 92 0.87 0.87 9.47
CA PHE A 92 0.90 2.00 10.40
C PHE A 92 -0.51 2.37 10.88
N ALA A 93 -0.61 3.01 12.05
CA ALA A 93 -1.90 3.42 12.62
C ALA A 93 -2.73 4.25 11.61
N GLY A 94 -3.98 3.84 11.39
CA GLY A 94 -4.92 4.47 10.44
C GLY A 94 -4.68 4.11 8.96
N MET A 95 -3.65 3.31 8.65
CA MET A 95 -3.35 2.88 7.28
C MET A 95 -3.94 1.50 7.01
N THR A 96 -3.98 1.09 5.73
CA THR A 96 -4.42 -0.27 5.34
C THR A 96 -3.51 -0.91 4.29
N TRP A 97 -2.27 -0.47 4.20
CA TRP A 97 -1.21 -1.16 3.46
C TRP A 97 -0.16 -1.62 4.45
N ASP A 98 0.28 -2.86 4.28
CA ASP A 98 1.35 -3.46 5.04
C ASP A 98 2.61 -2.59 4.97
N ALA A 99 3.24 -2.36 6.11
CA ALA A 99 4.40 -1.48 6.21
C ALA A 99 5.61 -2.08 5.49
N ASP A 100 5.78 -3.41 5.52
CA ASP A 100 6.82 -4.10 4.74
C ASP A 100 6.52 -4.11 3.23
N SER A 101 5.24 -3.99 2.88
CA SER A 101 4.78 -3.84 1.50
C SER A 101 4.92 -2.40 0.99
N ALA A 102 5.55 -1.49 1.75
CA ALA A 102 6.20 -0.32 1.18
C ALA A 102 7.27 -0.82 0.19
N SER A 103 6.77 -1.04 -1.02
CA SER A 103 7.28 -2.01 -1.98
C SER A 103 8.72 -1.74 -2.38
N SER A 104 9.53 -2.78 -2.45
CA SER A 104 10.85 -2.70 -3.09
C SER A 104 10.78 -2.44 -4.62
N SER A 105 9.59 -2.38 -5.24
CA SER A 105 9.39 -2.07 -6.67
C SER A 105 8.13 -1.23 -6.93
N LEU A 106 8.13 -0.46 -8.03
CA LEU A 106 7.01 0.39 -8.42
C LEU A 106 5.71 -0.40 -8.68
N GLU A 107 5.78 -1.59 -9.25
CA GLU A 107 4.62 -2.45 -9.49
C GLU A 107 4.02 -2.93 -8.16
N GLY A 108 4.87 -3.27 -7.20
CA GLY A 108 4.44 -3.56 -5.84
C GLY A 108 3.66 -2.38 -5.28
N PHE A 109 4.21 -1.16 -5.39
CA PHE A 109 3.57 0.06 -4.95
C PHE A 109 2.19 0.24 -5.57
N LEU A 110 2.09 0.15 -6.91
CA LEU A 110 0.83 0.33 -7.65
C LEU A 110 -0.20 -0.75 -7.31
N LYS A 111 0.23 -1.98 -7.06
CA LYS A 111 -0.64 -3.08 -6.68
C LYS A 111 -1.17 -2.93 -5.26
N VAL A 112 -0.31 -2.65 -4.28
CA VAL A 112 -0.68 -2.64 -2.85
C VAL A 112 -1.43 -1.35 -2.46
N THR A 113 -1.16 -0.25 -3.15
CA THR A 113 -1.86 1.02 -2.90
C THR A 113 -3.16 1.16 -3.70
N TYR A 114 -3.57 0.13 -4.45
CA TYR A 114 -4.80 0.15 -5.24
C TYR A 114 -6.03 0.30 -4.32
N ARG A 115 -6.88 1.28 -4.63
CA ARG A 115 -8.17 1.48 -3.94
C ARG A 115 -9.27 1.87 -4.92
N LYS A 116 -10.47 1.38 -4.63
CA LYS A 116 -11.73 1.78 -5.27
C LYS A 116 -12.83 1.75 -4.20
N GLU A 117 -13.42 2.90 -3.90
CA GLU A 117 -14.54 3.04 -2.97
C GLU A 117 -15.65 3.85 -3.66
N GLY A 118 -16.69 3.14 -4.12
CA GLY A 118 -17.78 3.75 -4.88
C GLY A 118 -17.26 4.49 -6.12
N SER A 119 -17.63 5.76 -6.24
CA SER A 119 -17.27 6.65 -7.35
C SER A 119 -16.29 7.77 -6.93
N GLN A 120 -15.61 7.64 -5.79
CA GLN A 120 -14.66 8.67 -5.35
C GLN A 120 -13.29 8.48 -5.99
N ARG A 121 -12.67 9.59 -6.39
CA ARG A 121 -11.25 9.66 -6.77
C ARG A 121 -10.39 9.40 -5.54
N ILE A 122 -9.78 8.22 -5.46
CA ILE A 122 -8.89 7.86 -4.35
C ILE A 122 -7.44 8.00 -4.79
N CYS A 123 -6.73 8.95 -4.18
CA CYS A 123 -5.30 9.10 -4.39
C CYS A 123 -4.52 8.04 -3.62
N ARG A 124 -3.50 7.50 -4.28
CA ARG A 124 -2.44 6.67 -3.69
C ARG A 124 -1.58 7.55 -2.78
N PRO A 125 -0.95 6.97 -1.74
CA PRO A 125 0.03 7.68 -0.92
C PRO A 125 1.22 8.15 -1.77
N ARG A 126 2.10 8.93 -1.16
CA ARG A 126 3.34 9.38 -1.80
C ARG A 126 4.40 8.27 -1.78
N LEU A 127 5.17 8.14 -2.86
CA LEU A 127 6.36 7.30 -2.90
C LEU A 127 7.58 8.10 -2.41
N VAL A 128 8.41 7.49 -1.57
CA VAL A 128 9.65 8.09 -1.05
C VAL A 128 10.81 7.17 -1.41
N CYS A 129 11.92 7.74 -1.86
CA CYS A 129 13.15 7.06 -2.25
C CYS A 129 14.20 7.16 -1.13
N LYS A 130 15.26 6.35 -1.20
CA LYS A 130 16.25 6.21 -0.11
C LYS A 130 17.02 7.48 0.23
N ASP A 131 17.23 8.35 -0.74
CA ASP A 131 17.91 9.64 -0.54
C ASP A 131 16.98 10.76 -0.04
N GLY A 132 15.68 10.47 0.16
CA GLY A 132 14.66 11.41 0.60
C GLY A 132 13.86 12.06 -0.53
N PHE A 133 14.20 11.81 -1.81
CA PHE A 133 13.35 12.22 -2.93
C PHE A 133 11.97 11.57 -2.83
N SER A 134 10.92 12.29 -3.18
CA SER A 134 9.57 11.77 -3.13
C SER A 134 8.68 12.40 -4.18
N MET A 135 7.66 11.65 -4.59
CA MET A 135 6.69 12.05 -5.61
C MET A 135 5.34 11.37 -5.39
N SER A 136 4.27 12.04 -5.80
CA SER A 136 2.95 11.41 -5.92
C SER A 136 2.91 10.56 -7.19
N ILE A 137 2.40 9.34 -7.11
CA ILE A 137 2.24 8.44 -8.26
C ILE A 137 0.81 7.94 -8.29
N GLN A 138 0.06 8.29 -9.33
CA GLN A 138 -1.37 8.05 -9.43
C GLN A 138 -1.74 7.26 -10.69
N ALA A 139 -2.74 6.38 -10.56
CA ALA A 139 -3.23 5.57 -11.66
C ALA A 139 -4.66 5.08 -11.37
N GLY A 140 -5.56 5.22 -12.34
CA GLY A 140 -7.00 4.97 -12.24
C GLY A 140 -7.78 5.71 -13.33
N GLU A 141 -9.10 5.53 -13.39
CA GLU A 141 -9.95 6.16 -14.43
C GLU A 141 -9.90 7.71 -14.39
N ASP A 142 -9.73 8.25 -13.18
CA ASP A 142 -9.64 9.69 -12.92
C ASP A 142 -8.25 10.32 -13.12
N PHE A 143 -7.24 9.53 -13.50
CA PHE A 143 -5.85 9.97 -13.61
C PHE A 143 -5.33 9.88 -15.05
N GLN A 144 -4.34 10.70 -15.39
CA GLN A 144 -3.68 10.72 -16.70
C GLN A 144 -2.65 9.58 -16.79
N CYS A 145 -3.13 8.34 -16.84
CA CYS A 145 -2.34 7.10 -16.87
C CYS A 145 -2.74 6.17 -18.04
N THR A 146 -1.97 5.11 -18.28
CA THR A 146 -2.29 4.10 -19.31
C THR A 146 -2.23 2.68 -18.71
N PRO A 147 -3.32 1.89 -18.80
CA PRO A 147 -4.67 2.31 -19.20
C PRO A 147 -5.30 3.25 -18.16
N ARG A 148 -6.30 4.04 -18.58
CA ARG A 148 -7.15 4.85 -17.67
C ARG A 148 -8.22 3.99 -17.03
N GLU A 149 -7.79 3.04 -16.22
CA GLU A 149 -8.66 2.08 -15.55
C GLU A 149 -8.14 1.82 -14.13
N HIS A 150 -9.06 1.52 -13.21
CA HIS A 150 -8.72 0.99 -11.90
C HIS A 150 -8.28 -0.48 -12.01
N ARG A 151 -6.96 -0.72 -11.99
CA ARG A 151 -6.38 -2.06 -12.11
C ARG A 151 -5.82 -2.57 -10.78
N LYS A 152 -6.44 -3.65 -10.28
CA LYS A 152 -6.04 -4.32 -9.02
C LYS A 152 -4.68 -5.03 -9.13
N ASP A 153 -4.27 -5.43 -10.33
CA ASP A 153 -2.97 -6.05 -10.59
C ASP A 153 -1.81 -5.03 -10.61
N GLY A 154 -2.11 -3.73 -10.69
CA GLY A 154 -1.12 -2.66 -10.75
C GLY A 154 -0.42 -2.54 -12.11
N ASP A 155 -0.92 -3.22 -13.14
CA ASP A 155 -0.29 -3.28 -14.46
C ASP A 155 -0.64 -2.03 -15.28
N TYR A 156 0.27 -1.06 -15.27
CA TYR A 156 0.18 0.18 -16.02
C TYR A 156 1.44 0.35 -16.88
N THR A 157 1.28 0.95 -18.05
CA THR A 157 2.41 1.32 -18.93
C THR A 157 2.82 2.78 -18.75
N ALA A 158 1.92 3.62 -18.25
CA ALA A 158 2.20 5.00 -17.88
C ALA A 158 1.36 5.43 -16.67
N VAL A 159 1.86 6.36 -15.87
CA VAL A 159 1.24 6.87 -14.64
C VAL A 159 1.25 8.40 -14.62
N GLU A 160 0.38 8.97 -13.80
CA GLU A 160 0.39 10.41 -13.51
C GLU A 160 1.32 10.65 -12.31
N LEU A 161 2.28 11.57 -12.44
CA LEU A 161 3.10 12.03 -11.31
C LEU A 161 2.71 13.45 -10.88
N GLY A 162 3.14 13.84 -9.68
CA GLY A 162 2.98 15.22 -9.23
C GLY A 162 3.64 15.48 -7.89
N CYS A 163 3.57 16.75 -7.47
CA CYS A 163 4.08 17.23 -6.19
C CYS A 163 5.55 16.80 -5.96
N LEU A 164 6.52 17.05 -6.84
CA LEU A 164 7.90 16.56 -6.60
C LEU A 164 8.55 17.22 -5.36
N SER A 165 9.38 16.51 -4.60
CA SER A 165 10.08 17.11 -3.45
C SER A 165 11.30 17.94 -3.83
N SER A 166 11.91 17.63 -4.97
CA SER A 166 13.00 18.38 -5.59
C SER A 166 12.90 18.21 -7.11
N LEU A 167 13.66 18.99 -7.87
CA LEU A 167 13.68 18.87 -9.32
C LEU A 167 14.25 17.51 -9.74
N GLU A 168 13.56 16.84 -10.66
CA GLU A 168 14.06 15.69 -11.41
C GLU A 168 14.01 16.04 -12.91
N GLU A 169 15.18 16.23 -13.51
CA GLU A 169 15.31 16.72 -14.89
C GLU A 169 14.67 15.75 -15.90
N LEU A 170 14.72 14.44 -15.62
CA LEU A 170 14.10 13.42 -16.48
C LEU A 170 12.58 13.58 -16.61
N LEU A 171 11.93 14.22 -15.64
CA LEU A 171 10.47 14.42 -15.61
C LEU A 171 10.04 15.75 -16.25
N VAL A 172 10.93 16.74 -16.38
CA VAL A 172 10.62 18.07 -16.94
C VAL A 172 9.89 18.03 -18.30
N PRO A 173 10.22 17.12 -19.24
CA PRO A 173 9.50 17.03 -20.50
C PRO A 173 8.01 16.71 -20.36
N TYR A 174 7.60 16.11 -19.24
CA TYR A 174 6.22 15.69 -18.96
C TYR A 174 5.43 16.72 -18.15
N ALA A 175 6.05 17.80 -17.64
CA ALA A 175 5.35 18.80 -16.84
C ALA A 175 4.23 19.51 -17.63
N GLU A 176 3.02 19.59 -17.06
CA GLU A 176 1.95 20.44 -17.61
C GLU A 176 2.30 21.93 -17.49
N ASP A 177 2.90 22.34 -16.37
CA ASP A 177 3.40 23.69 -16.11
C ASP A 177 4.91 23.68 -15.86
N LYS A 178 5.67 24.28 -16.79
CA LYS A 178 7.14 24.36 -16.72
C LYS A 178 7.64 25.46 -15.80
N ASP A 179 6.79 26.37 -15.37
CA ASP A 179 7.13 27.42 -14.41
C ASP A 179 6.90 26.95 -12.95
N ALA A 180 6.25 25.79 -12.75
CA ALA A 180 5.89 25.22 -11.45
C ALA A 180 6.31 23.74 -11.29
N LEU A 181 7.57 23.42 -11.61
CA LEU A 181 8.11 22.03 -11.64
C LEU A 181 8.09 21.24 -10.31
N LEU A 182 7.69 21.83 -9.18
CA LEU A 182 7.48 21.06 -7.94
C LEU A 182 5.99 20.89 -7.62
N ASP A 183 5.13 21.65 -8.28
CA ASP A 183 3.69 21.75 -8.01
C ASP A 183 2.88 21.74 -9.32
N THR A 184 3.22 20.80 -10.20
CA THR A 184 2.51 20.53 -11.45
C THR A 184 2.22 19.05 -11.57
N THR A 185 1.23 18.71 -12.40
CA THR A 185 1.00 17.35 -12.88
C THR A 185 2.02 16.99 -13.95
N TYR A 186 2.37 15.71 -14.00
CA TYR A 186 3.16 15.08 -15.04
C TYR A 186 2.34 13.92 -15.63
N PRO A 187 1.53 14.17 -16.67
CA PRO A 187 0.68 13.16 -17.28
C PRO A 187 1.44 12.09 -18.07
N TYR A 188 0.91 10.88 -18.07
CA TYR A 188 1.32 9.76 -18.92
C TYR A 188 2.85 9.49 -18.92
N VAL A 189 3.48 9.60 -17.75
CA VAL A 189 4.90 9.29 -17.59
C VAL A 189 5.10 7.77 -17.71
N PRO A 190 5.96 7.27 -18.62
CA PRO A 190 6.19 5.84 -18.79
C PRO A 190 6.67 5.19 -17.49
N VAL A 191 6.11 4.03 -17.13
CA VAL A 191 6.49 3.30 -15.92
C VAL A 191 7.99 2.98 -15.89
N GLU A 192 8.59 2.64 -17.03
CA GLU A 192 10.03 2.39 -17.13
C GLU A 192 10.88 3.63 -16.81
N LEU A 193 10.41 4.84 -17.16
CA LEU A 193 11.10 6.07 -16.78
C LEU A 193 11.00 6.32 -15.26
N VAL A 194 9.83 6.06 -14.68
CA VAL A 194 9.64 6.20 -13.22
C VAL A 194 10.54 5.24 -12.45
N LYS A 195 10.75 4.01 -12.95
CA LYS A 195 11.73 3.08 -12.37
C LYS A 195 13.15 3.65 -12.40
N VAL A 196 13.57 4.23 -13.52
CA VAL A 196 14.89 4.85 -13.64
C VAL A 196 15.06 6.01 -12.65
N VAL A 197 14.04 6.86 -12.47
CA VAL A 197 14.04 7.92 -11.45
C VAL A 197 14.18 7.33 -10.04
N ILE A 198 13.37 6.32 -9.71
CA ILE A 198 13.44 5.62 -8.41
C ILE A 198 14.83 5.03 -8.17
N GLU A 199 15.43 4.38 -9.16
CA GLU A 199 16.78 3.81 -9.07
C GLU A 199 17.86 4.88 -8.88
N THR A 200 17.73 6.02 -9.58
CA THR A 200 18.63 7.17 -9.44
C THR A 200 18.64 7.70 -8.01
N HIS A 201 17.50 7.63 -7.34
CA HIS A 201 17.32 8.00 -5.93
C HIS A 201 17.54 6.85 -4.93
N GLY A 202 18.26 5.79 -5.34
CA GLY A 202 18.68 4.69 -4.46
C GLY A 202 17.62 3.60 -4.23
N GLY A 203 16.52 3.66 -4.97
CA GLY A 203 15.37 2.78 -4.84
C GLY A 203 14.33 3.31 -3.86
N ILE A 204 13.21 2.60 -3.77
CA ILE A 204 12.13 2.93 -2.84
C ILE A 204 12.64 2.77 -1.41
N TYR A 205 12.30 3.73 -0.56
CA TYR A 205 12.53 3.66 0.88
C TYR A 205 11.52 2.68 1.50
N GLY A 206 12.03 1.69 2.23
CA GLY A 206 11.27 0.73 3.04
C GLY A 206 11.72 0.77 4.48
#